data_AF-A0A9D2F0G7-F1
#
_entry.id   AF-A0A9D2F0G7-F1
#
_cell.length_a   1.000
_cell.length_b   1.000
_cell.length_c   1.000
_cell.angle_alpha   90.00
_cell.angle_beta   90.00
_cell.angle_gamma   90.00
#
_symmetry.space_group_name_H-M   'P 1'
#
loop_
_entity.id
_entity.type
_entity.pdbx_description
1 polymer ?
#
loop_
_entity_poly.entity_id
_entity_poly.type
_entity_poly.pdbx_seq_one_letter_code
_entity_poly.pdbx_strand_id
1 'polypeptide(L)'
;MFVLAEFELFEDEDMVLALPFELEGGTEGYDFQDAAAMAADWLRAEAEHWLMSGTEPPKLGLSHASRHGGQVVIIGVSVSLEAIDTVTASEAAELLGVSRPRITQMIKAGRLEGYTKGHATFVTRASVEARLVERPRPGRPRRRQAATEG
;
A
#
# COMPACT_ATOMS: atom_id res chain seq x y z
N MET A 1 -4.43 -10.63 -11.01
CA MET A 1 -5.45 -9.57 -11.16
C MET A 1 -4.92 -8.54 -12.14
N PHE A 2 -5.77 -8.02 -13.01
CA PHE A 2 -5.42 -6.96 -13.95
C PHE A 2 -6.33 -5.76 -13.69
N VAL A 3 -5.75 -4.57 -13.59
CA VAL A 3 -6.46 -3.32 -13.28
C VAL A 3 -6.11 -2.28 -14.35
N LEU A 4 -7.12 -1.56 -14.81
CA LEU A 4 -7.00 -0.37 -15.65
C LEU A 4 -7.53 0.83 -14.88
N ALA A 5 -6.80 1.94 -14.92
CA ALA A 5 -7.26 3.21 -14.36
C ALA A 5 -6.83 4.37 -15.26
N GLU A 6 -7.67 5.40 -15.32
CA GLU A 6 -7.29 6.67 -15.95
C GLU A 6 -6.62 7.59 -14.94
N PHE A 7 -5.54 8.22 -15.40
CA PHE A 7 -4.83 9.28 -14.71
C PHE A 7 -4.83 10.53 -15.59
N GLU A 8 -4.93 11.69 -14.97
CA GLU A 8 -4.56 12.95 -15.61
C GLU A 8 -3.12 13.29 -15.24
N LEU A 9 -2.28 13.50 -16.27
CA LEU A 9 -0.92 13.99 -16.12
C LEU A 9 -0.84 15.44 -16.57
N PHE A 10 -0.34 16.32 -15.71
CA PHE A 10 -0.21 17.75 -16.00
C PHE A 10 1.00 18.35 -15.28
N GLU A 11 1.57 19.39 -15.88
CA GLU A 11 2.64 20.18 -15.26
C GLU A 11 2.07 21.02 -14.12
N ASP A 12 2.74 20.97 -12.97
CA ASP A 12 2.53 21.87 -11.84
C ASP A 12 3.90 22.22 -11.25
N GLU A 13 4.19 23.53 -11.20
CA GLU A 13 5.53 24.05 -10.90
C GLU A 13 6.63 23.42 -11.78
N ASP A 14 7.60 22.72 -11.18
CA ASP A 14 8.73 22.07 -11.86
C ASP A 14 8.55 20.55 -12.00
N MET A 15 7.34 20.03 -11.77
CA MET A 15 7.02 18.60 -11.75
C MET A 15 5.83 18.27 -12.66
N VAL A 16 5.68 16.99 -12.98
CA VAL A 16 4.47 16.44 -13.61
C VAL A 16 3.70 15.64 -12.58
N LEU A 17 2.51 16.12 -12.22
CA LEU A 17 1.59 15.40 -11.34
C LEU A 17 0.84 14.33 -12.13
N ALA A 18 0.57 13.19 -11.50
CA ALA A 18 -0.26 12.12 -12.03
C ALA A 18 -1.37 11.77 -11.03
N LEU A 19 -2.60 12.19 -11.33
CA LEU A 19 -3.74 12.04 -10.44
C LEU A 19 -4.77 11.04 -11.01
N PRO A 20 -5.17 9.99 -10.27
CA PRO A 20 -6.22 9.08 -10.69
C PRO A 20 -7.60 9.77 -10.67
N PHE A 21 -8.50 9.36 -11.57
CA PHE A 21 -9.83 9.97 -11.65
C PHE A 21 -10.79 9.55 -10.53
N GLU A 22 -10.81 8.26 -10.20
CA GLU A 22 -11.79 7.62 -9.32
C GLU A 22 -11.15 6.88 -8.14
N LEU A 23 -9.87 7.14 -7.89
CA LEU A 23 -9.14 6.69 -6.71
C LEU A 23 -8.63 7.92 -5.96
N GLU A 24 -8.40 7.78 -4.66
CA GLU A 24 -7.82 8.84 -3.84
C GLU A 24 -6.30 8.80 -3.91
N GLY A 25 -5.64 9.96 -3.81
CA GLY A 25 -4.19 10.09 -3.84
C GLY A 25 -3.66 10.55 -5.20
N GLY A 26 -2.41 10.16 -5.49
CA GLY A 26 -1.68 10.60 -6.67
C GLY A 26 -0.18 10.48 -6.46
N THR A 27 0.57 10.75 -7.51
CA THR A 27 2.04 10.75 -7.50
C THR A 27 2.56 11.83 -8.45
N GLU A 28 3.88 11.98 -8.53
CA GLU A 28 4.55 12.99 -9.33
C GLU A 28 5.86 12.44 -9.89
N GLY A 29 6.33 13.01 -11.00
CA GLY A 29 7.61 12.70 -11.60
C GLY A 29 8.24 13.93 -12.24
N TYR A 30 9.52 13.84 -12.59
CA TYR A 30 10.28 14.97 -13.15
C TYR A 30 9.87 15.32 -14.59
N ASP A 31 9.34 14.34 -15.31
CA ASP A 31 8.80 14.51 -16.65
C ASP A 31 7.59 13.59 -16.85
N PHE A 32 6.97 13.67 -18.03
CA PHE A 32 5.78 12.90 -18.33
C PHE A 32 5.99 11.37 -18.25
N GLN A 33 7.15 10.89 -18.69
CA GLN A 33 7.44 9.46 -18.71
C GLN A 33 7.69 8.95 -17.27
N ASP A 34 8.42 9.73 -16.48
CA ASP A 34 8.67 9.45 -15.08
C ASP A 34 7.35 9.46 -14.27
N ALA A 35 6.51 10.47 -14.44
CA ALA A 35 5.21 10.56 -13.77
C ALA A 35 4.28 9.38 -14.16
N ALA A 36 4.28 8.96 -15.42
CA ALA A 36 3.52 7.79 -15.87
C ALA A 36 4.06 6.47 -15.25
N ALA A 37 5.38 6.34 -15.12
CA ALA A 37 6.00 5.20 -14.45
C ALA A 37 5.65 5.17 -12.95
N MET A 38 5.75 6.31 -12.27
CA MET A 38 5.36 6.46 -10.87
C MET A 38 3.87 6.15 -10.68
N ALA A 39 2.99 6.58 -11.59
CA ALA A 39 1.57 6.27 -11.54
C ALA A 39 1.28 4.78 -11.72
N ALA A 40 2.05 4.07 -12.57
CA ALA A 40 1.95 2.62 -12.70
C ALA A 40 2.39 1.89 -11.43
N ASP A 41 3.46 2.36 -10.76
CA ASP A 41 3.90 1.80 -9.49
C ASP A 41 2.89 2.08 -8.37
N TRP A 42 2.31 3.28 -8.34
CA TRP A 42 1.23 3.65 -7.43
C TRP A 42 -0.01 2.76 -7.64
N LEU A 43 -0.46 2.57 -8.88
CA LEU A 43 -1.60 1.70 -9.20
C LEU A 43 -1.29 0.23 -8.86
N ARG A 44 -0.04 -0.21 -9.05
CA ARG A 44 0.40 -1.55 -8.65
C ARG A 44 0.25 -1.76 -7.16
N ALA A 45 0.69 -0.80 -6.34
CA ALA A 45 0.57 -0.89 -4.88
C ALA A 45 -0.90 -1.01 -4.43
N GLU A 46 -1.80 -0.19 -5.00
CA GLU A 46 -3.23 -0.27 -4.70
C GLU A 46 -3.83 -1.61 -5.14
N ALA A 47 -3.47 -2.09 -6.33
CA ALA A 47 -3.90 -3.39 -6.82
C ALA A 47 -3.38 -4.56 -5.97
N GLU A 48 -2.13 -4.51 -5.53
CA GLU A 48 -1.57 -5.50 -4.61
C GLU A 48 -2.30 -5.47 -3.26
N HIS A 49 -2.64 -4.28 -2.75
CA HIS A 49 -3.42 -4.13 -1.53
C HIS A 49 -4.77 -4.84 -1.61
N TRP A 50 -5.57 -4.57 -2.65
CA TRP A 50 -6.85 -5.25 -2.88
C TRP A 50 -6.68 -6.77 -3.02
N LEU A 51 -5.65 -7.21 -3.72
CA LEU A 51 -5.37 -8.63 -3.91
C LEU A 51 -5.01 -9.32 -2.57
N MET A 52 -4.22 -8.65 -1.74
CA MET A 52 -3.81 -9.15 -0.42
C MET A 52 -4.97 -9.17 0.59
N SER A 53 -5.84 -8.17 0.54
CA SER A 53 -7.02 -8.07 1.41
C SER A 53 -8.19 -8.95 0.95
N GLY A 54 -8.16 -9.45 -0.28
CA GLY A 54 -9.29 -10.14 -0.91
C GLY A 54 -10.46 -9.20 -1.20
N THR A 55 -10.19 -7.90 -1.32
CA THR A 55 -11.19 -6.88 -1.68
C THR A 55 -11.34 -6.82 -3.19
N GLU A 56 -12.57 -6.74 -3.69
CA GLU A 56 -12.81 -6.50 -5.11
C GLU A 56 -12.47 -5.05 -5.46
N PRO A 57 -11.65 -4.79 -6.50
CA PRO A 57 -11.38 -3.43 -6.94
C PRO A 57 -12.67 -2.68 -7.28
N PRO A 58 -12.73 -1.35 -7.07
CA PRO A 58 -13.86 -0.55 -7.55
C PRO A 58 -13.96 -0.65 -9.07
N LYS A 59 -15.17 -0.48 -9.59
CA LYS A 59 -15.38 -0.38 -11.04
C LYS A 59 -14.92 1.00 -11.51
N LEU A 60 -13.78 1.04 -12.18
CA LEU A 60 -13.20 2.26 -12.73
C LEU A 60 -13.71 2.51 -14.16
N GLY A 61 -14.27 3.70 -14.38
CA GLY A 61 -14.67 4.23 -15.67
C GLY A 61 -13.48 4.66 -16.52
N LEU A 62 -13.75 4.81 -17.81
CA LEU A 62 -12.81 5.34 -18.81
C LEU A 62 -13.49 6.48 -19.56
N SER A 63 -12.71 7.23 -20.34
CA SER A 63 -13.11 8.40 -21.13
C SER A 63 -13.44 9.64 -20.30
N HIS A 64 -12.72 9.86 -19.20
CA HIS A 64 -12.85 11.11 -18.45
C HIS A 64 -12.25 12.29 -19.24
N ALA A 65 -12.82 13.48 -19.03
CA ALA A 65 -12.25 14.74 -19.51
C ALA A 65 -11.17 15.23 -18.53
N SER A 66 -10.13 15.91 -19.04
CA SER A 66 -9.11 16.54 -18.19
C SER A 66 -9.75 17.55 -17.23
N ARG A 67 -9.29 17.55 -15.98
CA ARG A 67 -9.76 18.45 -14.91
C ARG A 67 -8.81 19.65 -14.73
N HIS A 68 -7.54 19.49 -15.09
CA HIS A 68 -6.45 20.45 -14.94
C HIS A 68 -5.87 20.91 -16.29
N GLY A 69 -6.47 20.48 -17.40
CA GLY A 69 -5.95 20.75 -18.74
C GLY A 69 -4.79 19.85 -19.15
N GLY A 70 -4.52 18.78 -18.39
CA GLY A 70 -3.51 17.78 -18.67
C GLY A 70 -3.90 16.76 -19.72
N GLN A 71 -3.02 15.78 -19.92
CA GLN A 71 -3.27 14.62 -20.76
C GLN A 71 -3.88 13.49 -19.92
N VAL A 72 -5.02 12.97 -20.38
CA VAL A 72 -5.62 11.76 -19.80
C VAL A 72 -4.96 10.54 -20.42
N VAL A 73 -4.43 9.66 -19.58
CA VAL A 73 -3.77 8.40 -19.97
C VAL A 73 -4.41 7.22 -19.26
N ILE A 74 -4.47 6.08 -19.94
CA ILE A 74 -4.89 4.80 -19.35
C ILE A 74 -3.65 4.03 -18.93
N ILE A 75 -3.55 3.70 -17.65
CA ILE A 75 -2.48 2.87 -17.10
C ILE A 75 -3.07 1.50 -16.72
N GLY A 76 -2.38 0.45 -17.15
CA GLY A 76 -2.74 -0.93 -16.86
C GLY A 76 -1.66 -1.67 -16.11
N VAL A 77 -2.04 -2.36 -15.03
CA VAL A 77 -1.12 -3.18 -14.23
C VAL A 77 -1.66 -4.59 -14.07
N SER A 78 -0.75 -5.56 -14.08
CA SER A 78 -1.03 -6.95 -13.74
C SER A 78 -0.28 -7.31 -12.47
N VAL A 79 -1.01 -7.81 -11.47
CA VAL A 79 -0.47 -8.17 -10.16
C VAL A 79 -0.86 -9.59 -9.76
N SER A 80 -0.01 -10.29 -9.04
CA SER A 80 -0.28 -11.62 -8.51
C SER A 80 0.35 -11.79 -7.13
N LEU A 81 -0.25 -12.60 -6.26
CA LEU A 81 0.30 -12.86 -4.92
C LEU A 81 1.66 -13.55 -4.99
N GLU A 82 1.96 -14.24 -6.10
CA GLU A 82 3.23 -14.92 -6.33
C GLU A 82 4.37 -13.95 -6.67
N ALA A 83 4.05 -12.76 -7.18
CA ALA A 83 5.04 -11.77 -7.60
C ALA A 83 5.38 -10.74 -6.51
N ILE A 84 4.57 -10.67 -5.44
CA ILE A 84 4.81 -9.76 -4.31
C ILE A 84 6.02 -10.27 -3.51
N ASP A 85 7.03 -9.41 -3.33
CA ASP A 85 8.17 -9.73 -2.47
C ASP A 85 7.74 -9.79 -1.01
N THR A 86 7.72 -11.02 -0.49
CA THR A 86 7.26 -11.32 0.85
C THR A 86 8.23 -12.23 1.60
N VAL A 87 8.14 -12.14 2.92
CA VAL A 87 8.73 -13.11 3.84
C VAL A 87 7.60 -13.79 4.62
N THR A 88 7.87 -14.99 5.13
CA THR A 88 6.93 -15.67 6.01
C THR A 88 6.77 -14.91 7.34
N ALA A 89 5.65 -15.14 8.03
CA ALA A 89 5.44 -14.57 9.36
C ALA A 89 6.48 -15.01 10.39
N SER A 90 7.16 -16.14 10.19
CA SER A 90 8.26 -16.56 11.06
C SER A 90 9.53 -15.74 10.78
N GLU A 91 9.91 -15.57 9.53
CA GLU A 91 11.06 -14.74 9.14
C GLU A 91 10.85 -13.27 9.54
N ALA A 92 9.65 -12.72 9.32
CA ALA A 92 9.31 -11.37 9.79
C ALA A 92 9.43 -11.23 11.31
N ALA A 93 9.03 -12.27 12.07
CA ALA A 93 9.14 -12.29 13.52
C ALA A 93 10.60 -12.26 13.99
N GLU A 94 11.47 -13.03 13.32
CA GLU A 94 12.92 -13.03 13.58
C GLU A 94 13.55 -11.67 13.26
N LEU A 95 13.26 -11.10 12.09
CA LEU A 95 13.77 -9.80 11.66
C LEU A 95 13.36 -8.66 12.61
N LEU A 96 12.11 -8.66 13.06
CA LEU A 96 11.57 -7.62 13.93
C LEU A 96 11.81 -7.89 15.43
N GLY A 97 12.35 -9.05 15.80
CA GLY A 97 12.58 -9.43 17.20
C GLY A 97 11.29 -9.55 18.02
N VAL A 98 10.19 -10.04 17.40
CA VAL A 98 8.88 -10.21 18.06
C VAL A 98 8.37 -11.65 17.89
N SER A 99 7.28 -12.00 18.57
CA SER A 99 6.67 -13.33 18.39
C SER A 99 5.82 -13.40 17.11
N ARG A 100 5.67 -14.60 16.53
CA ARG A 100 4.80 -14.81 15.36
C ARG A 100 3.34 -14.35 15.59
N PRO A 101 2.69 -14.59 16.74
CA PRO A 101 1.36 -14.02 17.02
C PRO A 101 1.35 -12.48 17.00
N ARG A 102 2.47 -11.83 17.35
CA ARG A 102 2.59 -10.37 17.28
C ARG A 102 2.61 -9.88 15.83
N ILE A 103 3.21 -10.62 14.90
CA ILE A 103 3.12 -10.34 13.46
C ILE A 103 1.66 -10.33 13.01
N THR A 104 0.90 -11.37 13.33
CA THR A 104 -0.54 -11.45 12.98
C THR A 104 -1.34 -10.29 13.57
N GLN A 105 -1.06 -9.89 14.82
CA GLN A 105 -1.68 -8.70 15.42
C GLN A 105 -1.32 -7.42 14.68
N MET A 106 -0.07 -7.27 14.22
CA MET A 106 0.37 -6.07 13.50
C MET A 106 -0.29 -5.98 12.13
N ILE A 107 -0.44 -7.10 11.41
CA ILE A 107 -1.21 -7.15 10.15
C ILE A 107 -2.66 -6.71 10.41
N LYS A 108 -3.34 -7.32 11.39
CA LYS A 108 -4.72 -6.96 11.74
C LYS A 108 -4.89 -5.50 12.17
N ALA A 109 -3.84 -4.89 12.70
CA ALA A 109 -3.84 -3.49 13.12
C ALA A 109 -3.39 -2.51 12.03
N GLY A 110 -3.15 -2.98 10.80
CA GLY A 110 -2.66 -2.16 9.68
C GLY A 110 -1.23 -1.63 9.89
N ARG A 111 -0.43 -2.26 10.76
CA ARG A 111 0.95 -1.85 11.06
C ARG A 111 2.00 -2.62 10.28
N LEU A 112 1.59 -3.74 9.70
CA LEU A 112 2.34 -4.48 8.72
C LEU A 112 1.40 -4.81 7.58
N GLU A 113 1.92 -4.79 6.37
CA GLU A 113 1.20 -5.22 5.18
C GLU A 113 1.50 -6.69 4.90
N GLY A 114 0.46 -7.49 4.72
CA GLY A 114 0.59 -8.92 4.56
C GLY A 114 -0.74 -9.63 4.38
N TYR A 115 -0.68 -10.87 3.92
CA TYR A 115 -1.83 -11.69 3.58
C TYR A 115 -1.65 -13.14 4.04
N THR A 116 -2.74 -13.91 3.99
CA THR A 116 -2.71 -15.34 4.26
C THR A 116 -3.09 -16.11 3.00
N LYS A 117 -2.26 -17.07 2.61
CA LYS A 117 -2.49 -17.98 1.49
C LYS A 117 -2.43 -19.41 2.01
N GLY A 118 -3.58 -20.10 1.99
CA GLY A 118 -3.72 -21.41 2.64
C GLY A 118 -3.47 -21.30 4.15
N HIS A 119 -2.49 -22.06 4.65
CA HIS A 119 -2.11 -22.06 6.07
C HIS A 119 -0.90 -21.17 6.39
N ALA A 120 -0.35 -20.49 5.39
CA ALA A 120 0.83 -19.64 5.54
C ALA A 120 0.44 -18.16 5.53
N THR A 121 1.08 -17.39 6.42
CA THR A 121 0.96 -15.93 6.49
C THR A 121 2.26 -15.32 5.98
N PHE A 122 2.11 -14.34 5.11
CA PHE A 122 3.18 -13.62 4.45
C PHE A 122 3.10 -12.13 4.81
N VAL A 123 4.26 -11.48 4.85
CA VAL A 123 4.42 -10.04 5.12
C VAL A 123 5.26 -9.46 4.00
N THR A 124 4.89 -8.30 3.45
CA THR A 124 5.70 -7.65 2.42
C THR A 124 7.05 -7.25 3.00
N ARG A 125 8.13 -7.47 2.22
CA ARG A 125 9.49 -7.11 2.67
C ARG A 125 9.60 -5.62 2.97
N ALA A 126 9.03 -4.79 2.09
CA ALA A 126 8.96 -3.35 2.25
C ALA A 126 8.34 -2.94 3.60
N SER A 127 7.26 -3.60 4.01
CA SER A 127 6.61 -3.30 5.30
C SER A 127 7.48 -3.69 6.51
N VAL A 128 8.21 -4.80 6.42
CA VAL A 128 9.20 -5.18 7.45
C VAL A 128 10.32 -4.15 7.55
N GLU A 129 10.87 -3.72 6.41
CA GLU A 129 11.96 -2.75 6.34
C GLU A 129 11.55 -1.37 6.86
N ALA A 130 10.40 -0.85 6.42
CA ALA A 130 9.84 0.40 6.94
C ALA A 130 9.71 0.34 8.46
N ARG A 131 9.22 -0.79 8.99
CA ARG A 131 9.02 -0.99 10.42
C ARG A 131 10.31 -1.09 11.23
N LEU A 132 11.40 -1.57 10.62
CA LEU A 132 12.75 -1.56 11.19
C LEU A 132 13.33 -0.15 11.26
N VAL A 133 13.08 0.68 10.24
CA VAL A 133 13.52 2.08 10.17
C VAL A 133 12.79 2.94 11.21
N GLU A 134 11.47 2.80 11.35
CA GLU A 134 10.67 3.58 12.31
C GLU A 134 11.09 3.41 13.78
N ARG A 135 11.68 2.26 14.14
CA ARG A 135 12.04 1.85 15.52
C ARG A 135 11.04 2.31 16.62
N PRO A 136 9.73 2.00 16.52
CA PRO A 136 8.74 2.40 17.50
C PRO A 136 9.07 1.84 18.89
N ARG A 137 9.18 2.74 19.87
CA ARG A 137 9.45 2.36 21.27
C ARG A 137 8.34 1.46 21.79
N PRO A 138 8.66 0.42 22.60
CA PRO A 138 7.64 -0.39 23.25
C PRO A 138 6.83 0.48 24.23
N GLY A 139 5.63 0.90 23.82
CA GLY A 139 4.66 1.53 24.69
C GLY A 139 3.96 0.47 25.55
N ARG A 140 4.43 0.29 26.78
CA ARG A 140 3.68 -0.45 27.81
C ARG A 140 2.31 0.23 28.00
N PRO A 141 1.17 -0.47 27.90
CA PRO A 141 -0.11 0.11 28.28
C PRO A 141 -0.01 0.61 29.72
N ARG A 142 -0.30 1.91 29.95
CA ARG A 142 -0.44 2.45 31.31
C ARG A 142 -1.55 1.66 31.99
N ARG A 143 -1.21 0.89 33.02
CA ARG A 143 -2.17 0.20 33.88
C ARG A 143 -3.07 1.29 34.47
N ARG A 144 -4.33 1.36 34.05
CA ARG A 144 -5.34 2.22 34.68
C ARG A 144 -5.41 1.77 36.14
N GLN A 145 -4.96 2.62 37.08
CA GLN A 145 -5.17 2.36 38.50
C GLN A 145 -6.69 2.35 38.71
N ALA A 146 -7.22 1.22 39.15
CA ALA A 146 -8.59 1.16 39.61
C ALA A 146 -8.68 2.09 40.83
N ALA A 147 -9.45 3.17 40.70
CA ALA A 147 -9.81 3.99 41.84
C ALA A 147 -10.68 3.13 42.76
N THR A 148 -10.13 2.79 43.92
CA THR A 148 -10.88 2.33 45.08
C THR A 148 -11.18 3.56 45.91
N GLU A 149 -12.43 4.01 45.89
CA GLU A 149 -13.04 4.91 46.88
C GLU A 149 -14.51 4.45 46.95
N GLY A 150 -15.13 4.17 48.09
CA GLY A 150 -14.89 4.62 49.46
C GLY A 150 -16.25 4.96 50.03
#